data_AF-A0A914SZ44-F1
#
_entry.id   AF-A0A914SZ44-F1
#
_cell.length_a   1.000
_cell.length_b   1.000
_cell.length_c   1.000
_cell.angle_alpha   90.00
_cell.angle_beta   90.00
_cell.angle_gamma   90.00
#
_symmetry.space_group_name_H-M   'P 1'
#
loop_
_entity.id
_entity.type
_entity.pdbx_description
1 polymer ?
#
loop_
_entity_poly.entity_id
_entity_poly.type
_entity_poly.pdbx_seq_one_letter_code
_entity_poly.pdbx_strand_id
1 'polypeptide(L)'
;KDSDILRGDGSFLSETEKQREFGAKQGERFDAKKPKDSDILRGDGTFMSETEKQREYQAKSGERYDMVKRGESDLWTTDGTMDDTTVNKSEYAAKQGERYEMRRPRDSDLFRGDGNFVGETEKQREYGAKQGERYDAVK
;
A
#
# COMPACT_ATOMS: atom_id res chain seq x y z
N LYS A 1 -34.84 -153.02 31.75
CA LYS A 1 -34.64 -152.24 33.00
C LYS A 1 -33.20 -151.77 32.98
N ASP A 2 -32.83 -150.51 32.88
CA ASP A 2 -33.56 -149.26 32.89
C ASP A 2 -32.69 -148.22 32.16
N SER A 3 -33.34 -147.35 31.40
CA SER A 3 -33.01 -145.94 31.15
C SER A 3 -31.53 -145.49 31.15
N ASP A 4 -30.93 -145.45 29.97
CA ASP A 4 -29.73 -144.63 29.67
C ASP A 4 -30.00 -143.59 28.57
N ILE A 5 -31.27 -143.19 28.42
CA ILE A 5 -31.75 -142.32 27.33
C ILE A 5 -31.32 -140.84 27.51
N LEU A 6 -30.72 -140.44 28.64
CA LEU A 6 -30.50 -139.03 28.99
C LEU A 6 -29.11 -138.71 29.56
N ARG A 7 -28.02 -139.29 29.02
CA ARG A 7 -26.66 -138.80 29.30
C ARG A 7 -26.06 -138.24 28.02
N GLY A 8 -26.26 -136.94 27.83
CA GLY A 8 -25.72 -136.18 26.71
C GLY A 8 -24.23 -135.91 26.88
N ASP A 9 -23.47 -136.18 25.82
CA ASP A 9 -22.06 -135.82 25.64
C ASP A 9 -21.84 -134.97 24.37
N GLY A 10 -22.90 -134.38 23.83
CA GLY A 10 -22.81 -133.42 22.75
C GLY A 10 -22.49 -132.03 23.27
N SER A 11 -21.23 -131.61 23.14
CA SER A 11 -20.86 -130.18 23.21
C SER A 11 -21.66 -129.42 22.14
N PHE A 12 -22.73 -128.73 22.53
CA PHE A 12 -23.44 -127.84 21.63
C PHE A 12 -22.57 -126.60 21.40
N LEU A 13 -22.05 -126.46 20.18
CA LEU A 13 -21.48 -125.20 19.70
C LEU A 13 -22.63 -124.17 19.70
N SER A 14 -22.75 -123.39 20.77
CA SER A 14 -23.82 -122.41 20.96
C SER A 14 -23.64 -121.14 20.13
N GLU A 15 -22.61 -121.11 19.28
CA GLU A 15 -22.24 -119.97 18.47
C GLU A 15 -22.38 -120.36 17.00
N THR A 16 -23.25 -119.64 16.29
CA THR A 16 -23.48 -119.90 14.86
C THR A 16 -22.33 -119.34 14.03
N GLU A 17 -22.04 -119.93 12.87
CA GLU A 17 -20.99 -119.45 11.94
C GLU A 17 -21.10 -117.94 11.64
N LYS A 18 -22.34 -117.42 11.56
CA LYS A 18 -22.58 -115.99 11.38
C LYS A 18 -22.08 -115.13 12.53
N GLN A 19 -22.15 -115.61 13.77
CA GLN A 19 -21.63 -114.87 14.92
C GLN A 19 -20.10 -114.83 14.92
N ARG A 20 -19.43 -115.87 14.40
CA ARG A 20 -17.97 -115.86 14.20
C ARG A 20 -17.53 -114.95 13.06
N GLU A 21 -18.24 -114.98 11.93
CA GLU A 21 -17.85 -114.17 10.76
C GLU A 21 -18.15 -112.68 10.92
N PHE A 22 -19.25 -112.32 11.61
CA PHE A 22 -19.77 -110.96 11.70
C PHE A 22 -19.67 -110.33 13.10
N GLY A 23 -18.59 -110.64 13.82
CA GLY A 23 -18.23 -109.92 15.05
C GLY A 23 -17.84 -108.45 14.78
N ALA A 24 -17.95 -107.59 15.79
CA ALA A 24 -17.58 -106.18 15.67
C ALA A 24 -16.08 -106.04 15.36
N LYS A 25 -15.74 -105.57 14.16
CA LYS A 25 -14.37 -105.23 13.75
C LYS A 25 -14.25 -103.70 13.68
N GLN A 26 -13.25 -103.13 14.34
CA GLN A 26 -12.92 -101.71 14.16
C GLN A 26 -12.17 -101.55 12.84
N GLY A 27 -12.72 -100.77 11.91
CA GLY A 27 -12.06 -100.43 10.65
C GLY A 27 -10.96 -99.39 10.88
N GLU A 28 -9.79 -99.59 10.26
CA GLU A 28 -8.72 -98.59 10.26
C GLU A 28 -9.17 -97.32 9.52
N ARG A 29 -8.89 -96.16 10.11
CA ARG A 29 -9.14 -94.86 9.46
C ARG A 29 -7.90 -94.48 8.67
N PHE A 30 -8.04 -94.27 7.36
CA PHE A 30 -6.97 -93.71 6.55
C PHE A 30 -6.58 -92.32 7.06
N ASP A 31 -5.27 -92.02 7.04
CA ASP A 31 -4.75 -90.71 7.42
C ASP A 31 -5.32 -89.59 6.54
N ALA A 32 -5.74 -88.50 7.18
CA ALA A 32 -6.28 -87.34 6.48
C ALA A 32 -5.16 -86.59 5.73
N LYS A 33 -5.11 -86.69 4.40
CA LYS A 33 -4.26 -85.82 3.57
C LYS A 33 -4.94 -84.47 3.34
N LYS A 34 -4.39 -83.41 3.94
CA LYS A 34 -4.75 -82.04 3.59
C LYS A 34 -4.04 -81.62 2.28
N PRO A 35 -4.76 -81.00 1.33
CA PRO A 35 -4.12 -80.41 0.16
C PRO A 35 -3.21 -79.26 0.59
N LYS A 36 -2.13 -79.02 -0.18
CA LYS A 36 -1.28 -77.85 0.03
C LYS A 36 -2.02 -76.60 -0.41
N ASP A 37 -1.99 -75.57 0.43
CA ASP A 37 -2.53 -74.26 0.08
C ASP A 37 -1.77 -73.70 -1.13
N SER A 38 -2.51 -73.17 -2.09
CA SER A 38 -1.97 -72.60 -3.30
C SER A 38 -1.75 -71.10 -3.13
N ASP A 39 -0.58 -70.63 -3.54
CA ASP A 39 -0.18 -69.22 -3.43
C ASP A 39 -0.80 -68.32 -4.52
N ILE A 40 -1.94 -68.73 -5.08
CA ILE A 40 -2.61 -68.06 -6.22
C ILE A 40 -3.01 -66.63 -5.88
N LEU A 41 -3.23 -66.32 -4.59
CA LEU A 41 -3.62 -64.99 -4.12
C LEU A 41 -2.45 -64.15 -3.61
N ARG A 42 -1.19 -64.63 -3.71
CA ARG A 42 -0.03 -63.79 -3.43
C ARG A 42 0.14 -62.83 -4.60
N GLY A 43 -0.53 -61.69 -4.51
CA GLY A 43 -0.43 -60.60 -5.49
C GLY A 43 1.00 -60.12 -5.62
N ASP A 44 1.71 -60.67 -6.59
CA ASP A 44 3.06 -60.31 -7.05
C ASP A 44 3.03 -59.22 -8.14
N GLY A 45 1.83 -58.80 -8.54
CA GLY A 45 1.64 -57.71 -9.50
C GLY A 45 1.92 -56.34 -8.88
N THR A 46 3.03 -55.73 -9.30
CA THR A 46 3.26 -54.30 -9.08
C THR A 46 2.21 -53.48 -9.85
N PHE A 47 1.37 -52.73 -9.16
CA PHE A 47 0.39 -51.86 -9.77
C PHE A 47 1.08 -50.61 -10.33
N MET A 48 1.08 -50.45 -11.66
CA MET A 48 1.48 -49.20 -12.29
C MET A 48 0.31 -48.22 -12.25
N SER A 49 0.37 -47.26 -11.34
CA SER A 49 -0.68 -46.26 -11.10
C SER A 49 -0.58 -45.01 -11.97
N GLU A 50 0.30 -44.99 -12.97
CA GLU A 50 0.52 -43.81 -13.79
C GLU A 50 -0.55 -43.69 -14.87
N THR A 51 -1.30 -42.60 -14.83
CA THR A 51 -2.40 -42.31 -15.76
C THR A 51 -1.92 -41.50 -16.96
N GLU A 52 -2.61 -41.61 -18.09
CA GLU A 52 -2.32 -40.81 -19.29
C GLU A 52 -2.31 -39.31 -19.00
N LYS A 53 -3.25 -38.84 -18.17
CA LYS A 53 -3.30 -37.45 -17.71
C LYS A 53 -2.03 -37.02 -16.97
N GLN A 54 -1.46 -37.88 -16.12
CA GLN A 54 -0.20 -37.60 -15.42
C GLN A 54 0.98 -37.52 -16.39
N ARG A 55 0.97 -38.28 -17.48
CA ARG A 55 2.00 -38.20 -18.52
C ARG A 55 1.85 -36.95 -19.40
N GLU A 56 0.63 -36.62 -19.76
CA GLU A 56 0.34 -35.56 -20.73
C GLU A 56 0.42 -34.15 -20.12
N TYR A 57 -0.01 -34.00 -18.86
CA TYR A 57 -0.08 -32.70 -18.17
C TYR A 57 1.01 -32.57 -17.10
N GLN A 58 2.25 -32.52 -17.55
CA GLN A 58 3.40 -32.20 -16.71
C GLN A 58 3.63 -30.67 -16.63
N ALA A 59 4.20 -30.21 -15.53
CA ALA A 59 4.55 -28.81 -15.35
C ALA A 59 5.64 -28.42 -16.35
N LYS A 60 5.28 -27.66 -17.38
CA LYS A 60 6.23 -27.07 -18.32
C LYS A 60 6.54 -25.65 -17.87
N SER A 61 7.83 -25.32 -17.72
CA SER A 61 8.25 -23.94 -17.52
C SER A 61 8.02 -23.19 -18.84
N GLY A 62 7.07 -22.26 -18.85
CA GLY A 62 6.82 -21.41 -20.01
C GLY A 62 8.02 -20.51 -20.29
N GLU A 63 8.40 -20.40 -21.57
CA GLU A 63 9.39 -19.42 -22.00
C GLU A 63 8.82 -18.01 -21.80
N ARG A 64 9.55 -17.16 -21.09
CA ARG A 64 9.18 -15.74 -20.98
C ARG A 64 9.70 -15.06 -22.24
N TYR A 65 8.82 -14.34 -22.93
CA TYR A 65 9.22 -13.45 -24.02
C TYR A 65 10.26 -12.46 -23.51
N ASP A 66 11.29 -12.22 -24.33
CA ASP A 66 12.28 -11.17 -24.06
C ASP A 66 11.58 -9.83 -23.88
N MET A 67 11.92 -9.15 -22.78
CA MET A 67 11.34 -7.85 -22.47
C MET A 67 11.91 -6.81 -23.43
N VAL A 68 11.15 -6.45 -24.46
CA VAL A 68 11.47 -5.33 -25.34
C VAL A 68 11.30 -4.03 -24.56
N LYS A 69 12.41 -3.47 -24.07
CA LYS A 69 12.41 -2.10 -23.53
C LYS A 69 12.16 -1.14 -24.68
N ARG A 70 11.03 -0.43 -24.62
CA ARG A 70 10.77 0.70 -25.51
C ARG A 70 11.78 1.79 -25.15
N GLY A 71 12.52 2.30 -26.14
CA GLY A 71 13.46 3.40 -25.95
C GLY A 71 12.75 4.64 -25.43
N GLU A 72 13.53 5.56 -24.83
CA GLU A 72 13.01 6.87 -24.44
C GLU A 72 12.36 7.53 -25.66
N SER A 73 11.10 7.94 -25.49
CA SER A 73 10.32 8.55 -26.55
C SER A 73 10.28 10.05 -26.35
N ASP A 74 10.49 10.81 -27.43
CA ASP A 74 10.37 12.28 -27.47
C ASP A 74 8.91 12.78 -27.34
N LEU A 75 7.98 11.93 -26.88
CA LEU A 75 6.57 12.28 -26.67
C LEU A 75 6.37 13.45 -25.69
N TRP A 76 7.36 13.70 -24.83
CA TRP A 76 7.33 14.78 -23.84
C TRP A 76 8.32 15.91 -24.14
N THR A 77 9.01 15.89 -25.29
CA THR A 77 9.85 17.02 -25.68
C THR A 77 8.96 18.15 -26.16
N THR A 78 8.86 19.22 -25.36
CA THR A 78 8.29 20.48 -25.81
C THR A 78 9.36 21.22 -26.60
N ASP A 79 9.29 21.15 -27.94
CA ASP A 79 10.08 22.01 -28.80
C ASP A 79 9.41 23.40 -28.89
N GLY A 80 10.24 24.45 -28.84
CA GLY A 80 9.78 25.83 -29.00
C GLY A 80 9.36 26.55 -27.71
N THR A 81 9.75 27.83 -27.63
CA THR A 81 9.24 28.79 -26.66
C THR A 81 8.13 29.61 -27.32
N MET A 82 6.97 29.69 -26.67
CA MET A 82 5.88 30.57 -27.12
C MET A 82 6.11 32.00 -26.62
N ASP A 83 5.81 32.99 -27.46
CA ASP A 83 5.80 34.39 -27.05
C ASP A 83 4.60 34.64 -26.10
N ASP A 84 4.89 35.03 -24.86
CA ASP A 84 3.91 35.35 -23.80
C ASP A 84 3.66 36.87 -23.67
N THR A 85 4.16 37.66 -24.63
CA THR A 85 3.92 39.10 -24.66
C THR A 85 2.60 39.39 -25.39
N THR A 86 1.70 40.08 -24.70
CA THR A 86 0.44 40.54 -25.28
C THR A 86 0.55 42.01 -25.66
N VAL A 87 -0.31 42.46 -26.57
CA VAL A 87 -0.39 43.88 -26.99
C VAL A 87 -0.59 44.81 -25.79
N ASN A 88 -1.37 44.39 -24.80
CA ASN A 88 -1.56 45.20 -23.59
C ASN A 88 -0.25 45.34 -22.78
N LYS A 89 0.47 44.22 -22.56
CA LYS A 89 1.77 44.21 -21.86
C LYS A 89 2.80 45.10 -22.56
N SER A 90 2.78 45.18 -23.89
CA SER A 90 3.73 46.01 -24.65
C SER A 90 3.31 47.48 -24.74
N GLU A 91 2.03 47.78 -24.92
CA GLU A 91 1.54 49.15 -25.13
C GLU A 91 1.42 49.97 -23.84
N TYR A 92 1.06 49.32 -22.72
CA TYR A 92 0.76 49.97 -21.44
C TYR A 92 1.85 49.77 -20.39
N ALA A 93 3.11 49.65 -20.83
CA ALA A 93 4.25 49.69 -19.94
C ALA A 93 4.35 51.05 -19.22
N ALA A 94 4.90 51.06 -18.01
CA ALA A 94 5.09 52.28 -17.24
C ALA A 94 5.99 53.27 -18.00
N LYS A 95 5.45 54.44 -18.30
CA LYS A 95 6.18 55.56 -18.91
C LYS A 95 6.35 56.66 -17.86
N GLN A 96 7.57 57.18 -17.73
CA GLN A 96 7.81 58.36 -16.90
C GLN A 96 7.32 59.59 -17.65
N GLY A 97 6.46 60.38 -17.00
CA GLY A 97 5.97 61.65 -17.53
C GLY A 97 6.93 62.79 -17.23
N GLU A 98 6.98 63.80 -18.10
CA GLU A 98 7.77 65.01 -17.86
C GLU A 98 7.16 65.89 -16.76
N ARG A 99 8.01 66.53 -15.96
CA ARG A 99 7.56 67.49 -14.93
C ARG A 99 7.54 68.89 -15.53
N TYR A 100 6.41 69.57 -15.41
CA TYR A 100 6.28 70.98 -15.77
C TYR A 100 7.25 71.87 -14.98
N GLU A 101 7.78 72.90 -15.64
CA GLU A 101 8.63 73.90 -15.00
C GLU A 101 7.89 74.63 -13.87
N MET A 102 8.57 74.82 -12.74
CA MET A 102 8.01 75.52 -11.60
C MET A 102 8.06 77.04 -11.84
N ARG A 103 6.90 77.64 -12.11
CA ARG A 103 6.77 79.11 -12.19
C ARG A 103 6.61 79.70 -10.78
N ARG A 104 7.68 80.29 -10.23
CA ARG A 104 7.62 81.03 -8.96
C ARG A 104 7.24 82.50 -9.20
N PRO A 105 6.23 83.05 -8.51
CA PRO A 105 5.97 84.49 -8.52
C PRO A 105 7.14 85.24 -7.86
N ARG A 106 7.37 86.49 -8.29
CA ARG A 106 8.35 87.37 -7.64
C ARG A 106 7.79 87.87 -6.31
N ASP A 107 8.65 87.90 -5.29
CA ASP A 107 8.30 88.49 -4.01
C ASP A 107 8.04 89.99 -4.15
N SER A 108 7.03 90.48 -3.43
CA SER A 108 6.61 91.87 -3.48
C SER A 108 7.31 92.70 -2.41
N ASP A 109 7.81 93.88 -2.77
CA ASP A 109 8.47 94.85 -1.87
C ASP A 109 7.49 95.64 -0.96
N LEU A 110 6.35 95.04 -0.59
CA LEU A 110 5.29 95.71 0.17
C LEU A 110 5.71 96.14 1.58
N PHE A 111 6.77 95.55 2.13
CA PHE A 111 7.27 95.82 3.48
C PHE A 111 8.59 96.60 3.51
N ARG A 112 8.94 97.33 2.43
CA ARG A 112 10.04 98.29 2.51
C ARG A 112 9.64 99.41 3.48
N GLY A 113 10.20 99.36 4.68
CA GLY A 113 9.94 100.28 5.80
C GLY A 113 10.50 101.69 5.57
N ASP A 114 10.32 102.22 4.36
CA ASP A 114 10.91 103.49 3.90
C ASP A 114 10.15 104.71 4.45
N GLY A 115 9.13 104.48 5.28
CA GLY A 115 8.35 105.52 5.94
C GLY A 115 9.12 106.16 7.08
N ASN A 116 9.56 107.41 6.90
CA ASN A 116 10.12 108.20 7.99
C ASN A 116 9.02 108.56 8.99
N PHE A 117 9.02 107.94 10.18
CA PHE A 117 8.07 108.22 11.24
C PHE A 117 8.48 109.50 11.99
N VAL A 118 7.67 110.56 11.88
CA VAL A 118 7.84 111.77 12.70
C VAL A 118 7.07 111.58 14.01
N GLY A 119 7.78 111.13 15.04
CA GLY A 119 7.22 110.82 16.37
C GLY A 119 7.18 111.98 17.36
N GLU A 120 7.05 113.22 16.89
CA GLU A 120 6.99 114.38 17.78
C GLU A 120 5.55 114.63 18.24
N THR A 121 5.33 114.64 19.56
CA THR A 121 4.01 114.90 20.16
C THR A 121 3.80 116.37 20.44
N GLU A 122 2.54 116.83 20.45
CA GLU A 122 2.21 118.24 20.74
C GLU A 122 2.76 118.70 22.10
N LYS A 123 2.71 117.83 23.11
CA LYS A 123 3.29 118.11 24.43
C LYS A 123 4.79 118.41 24.36
N GLN A 124 5.54 117.67 23.53
CA GLN A 124 6.97 117.92 23.34
C GLN A 124 7.22 119.27 22.68
N ARG A 125 6.37 119.72 21.75
CA ARG A 125 6.46 121.07 21.17
C ARG A 125 6.09 122.17 22.17
N GLU A 126 5.01 121.98 22.92
CA GLU A 126 4.43 123.04 23.74
C GLU A 126 5.21 123.29 25.05
N TYR A 127 5.74 122.23 25.66
CA TYR A 127 6.37 122.28 26.99
C TYR A 127 7.88 122.04 26.93
N GLY A 128 8.53 122.50 25.86
CA GLY A 128 9.99 122.56 25.78
C GLY A 128 10.59 123.48 26.86
N ALA A 129 11.85 123.23 27.22
CA ALA A 129 12.55 124.05 28.21
C ALA A 129 12.57 125.53 27.77
N LYS A 130 12.02 126.42 28.59
CA LYS A 130 12.08 127.88 28.41
C LYS A 130 12.89 128.47 29.55
N GLN A 131 13.86 129.33 29.23
CA GLN A 131 14.63 130.05 30.24
C GLN A 131 13.76 131.14 30.86
N GLY A 132 13.52 131.07 32.17
CA GLY A 132 12.75 132.07 32.90
C GLY A 132 13.58 133.31 33.23
N GLU A 133 12.93 134.48 33.20
CA GLU A 133 13.55 135.75 33.59
C GLU A 133 13.67 135.83 35.12
N ARG A 134 14.88 136.04 35.64
CA ARG A 134 15.09 136.35 37.06
C ARG A 134 15.40 137.84 37.21
N TYR A 135 14.74 138.50 38.16
CA TYR A 135 15.03 139.89 38.50
C TYR A 135 16.38 140.02 39.21
N ASP A 136 17.14 141.05 38.84
CA ASP A 136 18.41 141.37 39.48
C ASP A 136 18.20 141.77 40.94
N ALA A 137 18.97 141.13 41.84
CA ALA A 137 18.96 141.45 43.26
C ALA A 137 19.66 142.79 43.48
N VAL A 138 18.88 143.80 43.90
CA VAL A 138 19.40 145.13 44.27
C VAL A 138 20.26 144.99 45.53
N LYS A 139 21.48 145.54 45.48
CA LYS A 139 22.41 145.70 46.61
C LYS A 139 22.45 147.15 47.04
#